data_AF-A0A3Q9JPT2-F1
#
_entry.id   AF-A0A3Q9JPT2-F1
#
_cell.length_a   1.000
_cell.length_b   1.000
_cell.length_c   1.000
_cell.angle_alpha   90.00
_cell.angle_beta   90.00
_cell.angle_gamma   90.00
#
_symmetry.space_group_name_H-M   'P 1'
#
loop_
_entity.id
_entity.type
_entity.pdbx_description
1 polymer ?
#
loop_
_entity_poly.entity_id
_entity_poly.type
_entity_poly.pdbx_seq_one_letter_code
_entity_poly.pdbx_strand_id
1 'polypeptide(L)'
;APANVEVAAQNCYKAEKGAFTGEISPLVLKDFGVNWVILGHSKRPQIFGESDKLIAKKVSFALSNGLKVISCIGETLDEREAGKTEKVVFTQTQPIANKI
;
A
#
# COMPACT_ATOMS: atom_id res chain seq x y z
N ALA A 1 -21.43 1.78 -8.41
CA ALA A 1 -20.88 0.83 -9.40
C ALA A 1 -21.90 -0.31 -9.57
N PRO A 2 -21.86 -1.08 -10.68
CA PRO A 2 -22.63 -2.32 -10.79
C PRO A 2 -22.42 -3.23 -9.56
N ALA A 3 -23.40 -4.09 -9.24
CA ALA A 3 -23.37 -4.89 -8.01
C ALA A 3 -22.13 -5.82 -7.86
N ASN A 4 -21.44 -6.10 -8.96
CA ASN A 4 -20.24 -6.93 -9.05
C ASN A 4 -18.94 -6.13 -9.25
N VAL A 5 -18.96 -4.81 -9.06
CA VAL A 5 -17.80 -3.93 -9.23
C VAL A 5 -17.55 -3.17 -7.94
N GLU A 6 -16.38 -3.39 -7.34
CA GLU A 6 -15.92 -2.64 -6.17
C GLU A 6 -14.95 -1.52 -6.59
N VAL A 7 -14.95 -0.41 -5.83
CA VAL A 7 -14.05 0.73 -6.04
C VAL A 7 -12.88 0.64 -5.08
N ALA A 8 -11.68 0.94 -5.57
CA ALA A 8 -10.45 1.00 -4.78
C ALA A 8 -9.77 2.36 -4.90
N ALA A 9 -9.24 2.87 -3.79
CA ALA A 9 -8.34 4.02 -3.80
C ALA A 9 -6.93 3.61 -4.25
N GLN A 10 -6.21 4.53 -4.89
CA GLN A 10 -4.85 4.26 -5.40
C GLN A 10 -3.74 4.45 -4.36
N ASN A 11 -4.05 5.11 -3.24
CA ASN A 11 -3.14 5.34 -2.11
C ASN A 11 -3.98 5.83 -0.91
N CYS A 12 -3.44 5.65 0.30
CA CYS A 12 -3.90 6.34 1.50
C CYS A 12 -2.71 6.59 2.44
N TYR A 13 -2.90 7.46 3.44
CA TYR A 13 -1.86 7.80 4.40
C TYR A 13 -1.86 6.88 5.62
N LYS A 14 -0.75 6.93 6.38
CA LYS A 14 -0.49 6.10 7.58
C LYS A 14 -1.03 6.70 8.89
N ALA A 15 -1.95 7.65 8.81
CA ALA A 15 -2.49 8.35 9.98
C ALA A 15 -3.95 8.73 9.76
N GLU A 16 -4.70 8.79 10.86
CA GLU A 16 -6.12 9.14 10.87
C GLU A 16 -6.34 10.61 10.50
N LYS A 17 -5.60 11.50 11.18
CA LYS A 17 -5.69 12.95 11.09
C LYS A 17 -4.34 13.60 11.38
N GLY A 18 -4.19 14.84 10.94
CA GLY A 18 -3.00 15.65 11.15
C GLY A 18 -2.79 16.66 10.02
N ALA A 19 -1.73 17.45 10.10
CA ALA A 19 -1.35 18.41 9.07
C ALA A 19 -0.68 17.72 7.86
N PHE A 20 -1.45 16.87 7.17
CA PHE A 20 -1.03 16.11 5.98
C PHE A 20 -1.75 16.61 4.74
N THR A 21 -1.52 17.88 4.38
CA THR A 21 -2.13 18.50 3.19
C THR A 21 -1.89 17.67 1.94
N GLY A 22 -2.97 17.37 1.20
CA GLY A 22 -2.93 16.57 -0.03
C GLY A 22 -3.07 15.05 0.16
N GLU A 23 -3.10 14.57 1.41
CA GLU A 23 -3.26 13.15 1.71
C GLU A 23 -4.70 12.78 2.11
N ILE A 24 -5.05 11.50 1.93
CA ILE A 24 -6.36 10.93 2.29
C ILE A 24 -6.13 9.81 3.31
N SER A 25 -6.87 9.83 4.43
CA SER A 25 -6.80 8.78 5.44
C SER A 25 -7.71 7.58 5.09
N PRO A 26 -7.43 6.38 5.62
CA PRO A 26 -8.32 5.22 5.49
C PRO A 26 -9.76 5.48 5.93
N LEU A 27 -9.95 6.28 6.99
CA LEU A 27 -11.29 6.57 7.52
C LEU A 27 -12.10 7.39 6.53
N VAL A 28 -11.49 8.40 5.90
CA VAL A 28 -12.15 9.19 4.86
C VAL A 28 -12.58 8.30 3.70
N LEU A 29 -11.75 7.33 3.28
CA LEU A 29 -12.14 6.37 2.24
C LEU A 29 -13.34 5.52 2.65
N LYS A 30 -13.37 5.04 3.90
CA LYS A 30 -14.50 4.28 4.45
C LYS A 30 -15.78 5.10 4.49
N ASP A 31 -15.71 6.38 4.86
CA ASP A 31 -16.86 7.29 4.87
C ASP A 31 -17.45 7.50 3.47
N PHE A 32 -16.62 7.44 2.42
CA PHE A 32 -17.07 7.45 1.02
C PHE A 32 -17.52 6.06 0.50
N GLY A 33 -17.56 5.03 1.35
CA GLY A 33 -17.93 3.67 0.97
C GLY A 33 -16.87 2.92 0.16
N VAL A 34 -15.63 3.44 0.09
CA VAL A 34 -14.50 2.78 -0.58
C VAL A 34 -13.88 1.78 0.40
N ASN A 35 -13.88 0.49 0.03
CA ASN A 35 -13.45 -0.60 0.91
C ASN A 35 -12.07 -1.17 0.57
N TRP A 36 -11.48 -0.77 -0.55
CA TRP A 36 -10.18 -1.26 -1.02
C TRP A 36 -9.18 -0.13 -1.20
N VAL A 37 -7.90 -0.44 -0.98
CA VAL A 37 -6.80 0.48 -1.30
C VAL A 37 -5.60 -0.28 -1.87
N ILE A 38 -4.96 0.33 -2.88
CA ILE A 38 -3.70 -0.12 -3.45
C ILE A 38 -2.56 0.57 -2.70
N LEU A 39 -1.57 -0.20 -2.24
CA LEU A 39 -0.38 0.30 -1.54
C LEU A 39 0.88 -0.40 -2.07
N GLY A 40 1.99 0.34 -2.16
CA GLY A 40 3.27 -0.18 -2.66
C GLY A 40 3.35 -0.34 -4.19
N HIS A 41 2.40 0.23 -4.95
CA HIS A 41 2.43 0.18 -6.41
C HIS A 41 3.76 0.72 -6.95
N SER A 42 4.37 0.06 -7.94
CA SER A 42 5.77 0.28 -8.36
C SER A 42 6.17 1.74 -8.64
N LYS A 43 5.23 2.56 -9.14
CA LYS A 43 5.48 3.99 -9.39
C LYS A 43 5.65 4.80 -8.09
N ARG A 44 5.13 4.34 -6.96
CA ARG A 44 5.22 5.04 -5.66
C ARG A 44 6.61 4.93 -5.03
N PRO A 45 7.24 3.75 -4.89
CA PRO A 45 8.65 3.67 -4.50
C PRO A 45 9.57 4.43 -5.46
N GLN A 46 9.36 4.27 -6.77
CA GLN A 46 10.26 4.83 -7.80
C GLN A 46 10.19 6.37 -7.92
N ILE A 47 8.98 6.95 -7.89
CA ILE A 47 8.78 8.40 -8.12
C ILE A 47 8.66 9.16 -6.78
N PHE A 48 7.99 8.56 -5.79
CA PHE A 48 7.66 9.23 -4.52
C PHE A 48 8.54 8.76 -3.35
N GLY A 49 9.49 7.84 -3.58
CA GLY A 49 10.46 7.40 -2.56
C GLY A 49 9.83 6.63 -1.39
N GLU A 50 8.71 5.94 -1.61
CA GLU A 50 8.09 5.15 -0.56
C GLU A 50 8.94 3.93 -0.20
N SER A 51 9.49 3.91 1.02
CA SER A 51 10.23 2.75 1.54
C SER A 51 9.31 1.61 1.97
N ASP A 52 9.83 0.38 1.99
CA ASP A 52 9.10 -0.80 2.49
C ASP A 52 8.54 -0.61 3.90
N LYS A 53 9.31 0.07 4.77
CA LYS A 53 8.86 0.43 6.13
C LYS A 53 7.68 1.39 6.12
N LEU A 54 7.64 2.35 5.19
CA LEU A 54 6.53 3.28 5.05
C LEU A 54 5.29 2.55 4.51
N ILE A 55 5.46 1.74 3.47
CA ILE A 55 4.39 0.93 2.87
C ILE A 55 3.79 0.02 3.94
N ALA A 56 4.60 -0.72 4.69
CA ALA A 56 4.13 -1.59 5.76
C ALA A 56 3.35 -0.83 6.85
N LYS A 57 3.75 0.40 7.20
CA LYS A 57 2.96 1.25 8.11
C LYS A 57 1.60 1.63 7.51
N LYS A 58 1.55 1.98 6.21
CA LYS A 58 0.29 2.27 5.51
C LYS A 58 -0.62 1.04 5.45
N VAL A 59 -0.06 -0.14 5.12
CA VAL A 59 -0.79 -1.42 5.02
C VAL A 59 -1.42 -1.77 6.37
N SER A 60 -0.61 -1.83 7.43
CA SER A 60 -1.10 -2.14 8.78
C SER A 60 -2.17 -1.14 9.25
N PHE A 61 -1.97 0.15 8.99
CA PHE A 61 -2.94 1.18 9.35
C PHE A 61 -4.24 1.11 8.52
N ALA A 62 -4.17 0.79 7.23
CA ALA A 62 -5.36 0.59 6.40
C ALA A 62 -6.18 -0.63 6.86
N LEU A 63 -5.51 -1.75 7.14
CA LEU A 63 -6.13 -2.97 7.65
C LEU A 63 -6.78 -2.73 9.02
N SER A 64 -6.09 -2.05 9.96
CA SER A 64 -6.62 -1.75 11.28
C SER A 64 -7.86 -0.85 11.26
N ASN A 65 -8.09 -0.13 10.15
CA ASN A 65 -9.26 0.73 9.92
C ASN A 65 -10.30 0.08 8.99
N GLY A 66 -10.21 -1.23 8.75
CA GLY A 66 -11.25 -1.99 8.05
C GLY A 66 -11.29 -1.78 6.53
N LEU A 67 -10.19 -1.30 5.94
CA LEU A 67 -9.97 -1.42 4.49
C LEU A 67 -9.36 -2.78 4.17
N LYS A 68 -9.71 -3.30 2.99
CA LYS A 68 -8.99 -4.39 2.34
C LYS A 68 -7.83 -3.81 1.54
N VAL A 69 -6.68 -4.48 1.54
CA VAL A 69 -5.45 -3.94 0.95
C VAL A 69 -4.99 -4.81 -0.21
N ILE A 70 -4.73 -4.17 -1.35
CA ILE A 70 -3.97 -4.71 -2.47
C ILE A 70 -2.53 -4.25 -2.28
N SER A 71 -1.70 -5.10 -1.67
CA SER A 71 -0.29 -4.81 -1.44
C SER A 71 0.52 -5.22 -2.66
N CYS A 72 1.06 -4.24 -3.38
CA CYS A 72 1.93 -4.49 -4.52
C CYS A 72 3.38 -4.71 -4.05
N ILE A 73 4.01 -5.72 -4.60
CA ILE A 73 5.42 -6.08 -4.43
C ILE A 73 5.97 -6.48 -5.80
N GLY A 74 7.29 -6.47 -5.94
CA GLY A 74 7.95 -6.88 -7.17
C GLY A 74 9.34 -6.26 -7.30
N GLU A 75 10.16 -6.96 -8.07
CA GLU A 75 11.50 -6.57 -8.45
C GLU A 75 11.52 -5.78 -9.77
N THR A 76 12.65 -5.11 -10.03
CA THR A 76 12.95 -4.54 -11.35
C THR A 76 13.44 -5.61 -12.33
N LEU A 77 13.50 -5.26 -13.61
CA LEU A 77 14.07 -6.15 -14.63
C LEU A 77 15.53 -6.54 -14.29
N ASP A 78 16.36 -5.57 -13.92
CA ASP A 78 17.76 -5.79 -13.56
C ASP A 78 17.91 -6.69 -12.32
N GLU A 79 17.03 -6.53 -11.33
CA GLU A 79 17.01 -7.39 -10.14
C GLU A 79 16.63 -8.83 -10.48
N ARG A 80 15.67 -9.01 -11.40
CA ARG A 80 15.27 -10.32 -11.91
C ARG A 80 16.40 -10.99 -12.67
N GLU A 81 17.03 -10.28 -13.60
CA GLU A 81 18.17 -10.79 -14.39
C GLU A 81 19.38 -11.13 -13.51
N ALA A 82 19.55 -10.41 -12.40
CA ALA A 82 20.55 -10.71 -11.38
C ALA A 82 20.15 -11.84 -10.40
N GLY A 83 19.01 -12.51 -10.60
CA GLY A 83 18.54 -13.61 -9.74
C GLY A 83 18.13 -13.17 -8.32
N LYS A 84 17.73 -11.91 -8.14
CA LYS A 84 17.42 -11.32 -6.82
C LYS A 84 15.94 -11.31 -6.47
N THR A 85 15.05 -11.85 -7.32
CA THR A 85 13.59 -11.83 -7.14
C THR A 85 13.15 -12.22 -5.73
N GLU A 86 13.56 -13.39 -5.24
CA GLU A 86 13.17 -13.85 -3.89
C GLU A 86 13.64 -12.92 -2.79
N LYS A 87 14.89 -12.43 -2.87
CA LYS A 87 15.45 -11.49 -1.89
C LYS A 87 14.66 -10.19 -1.86
N VAL A 88 14.32 -9.64 -3.02
CA VAL A 88 13.57 -8.38 -3.14
C VAL A 88 12.17 -8.56 -2.58
N VAL A 89 11.44 -9.58 -3.04
CA VAL A 89 10.07 -9.88 -2.59
C VAL A 89 10.03 -10.18 -1.09
N PHE A 90 10.99 -10.93 -0.55
CA PHE A 90 11.11 -11.17 0.89
C PHE A 90 11.34 -9.87 1.66
N THR A 91 12.23 -9.00 1.18
CA THR A 91 12.53 -7.71 1.82
C THR A 91 11.31 -6.79 1.85
N GLN A 92 10.48 -6.80 0.80
CA GLN A 92 9.26 -6.00 0.73
C GLN A 92 8.12 -6.57 1.59
N THR A 93 7.98 -7.90 1.65
CA THR A 93 6.88 -8.57 2.38
C THR A 93 7.15 -8.69 3.88
N GLN A 94 8.40 -8.88 4.30
CA GLN A 94 8.75 -9.09 5.71
C GLN A 94 8.29 -7.92 6.63
N PRO A 95 8.49 -6.63 6.29
CA PRO A 95 8.01 -5.53 7.13
C PRO A 95 6.48 -5.48 7.24
N ILE A 96 5.75 -5.93 6.22
CA ILE A 96 4.29 -6.04 6.23
C ILE A 96 3.87 -7.16 7.18
N ALA A 97 4.44 -8.36 7.00
CA ALA A 97 4.16 -9.53 7.83
C ALA A 97 4.44 -9.28 9.31
N ASN A 98 5.49 -8.51 9.64
CA ASN A 98 5.81 -8.16 11.03
C ASN A 98 4.81 -7.19 11.69
N LYS A 99 3.83 -6.64 10.96
CA LYS A 99 2.89 -5.62 11.43
C LYS A 99 1.42 -6.03 11.38
N ILE A 100 1.14 -7.23 10.88
CA ILE A 100 -0.20 -7.81 10.79
C ILE A 100 -0.25 -9.07 11.64
#